data_AF-A0A1J5L5H6-F1
#
_entry.id   AF-A0A1J5L5H6-F1
#
_cell.length_a   1.000
_cell.length_b   1.000
_cell.length_c   1.000
_cell.angle_alpha   90.00
_cell.angle_beta   90.00
_cell.angle_gamma   90.00
#
_symmetry.space_group_name_H-M   'P 1'
#
loop_
_entity.id
_entity.type
_entity.pdbx_description
1 polymer ?
#
loop_
_entity_poly.entity_id
_entity_poly.type
_entity_poly.pdbx_seq_one_letter_code
_entity_poly.pdbx_strand_id
1 'polypeptide(L)'
;MLYGDAAVRESGIPLAHGNVFSQVAQRQNCVIISRSVGKYATQLISEDYATKGFHVKAKSCNWGPMAGFVLADPRFSKKGIAGMQSQGKAVSKAISEGATLKPLYITEARRIALPALFVGDSSTTYVEHYVSDNERRIITSKNGAILEFVLKRQFPHRVPGGGTTRLWAVCYRYRRQLPEEKYRGPRMTTSEGNLYQVMGLTDPRGHTATKMTYRGVMTGDYDLWGCFPRQSLYDPQGQDKRMVGNSNNQLFNFNTFEAQEHRHLGNMSQRLKEVRHRLNKGFRTAGYQGGNIVHHSDEAGRPMVDNIEVEAVAFFPSGEKMYFANTQEYKDFIEMCRAMGFKTILNAWWHLFKETDQAHMNKILATRNAHIGMLNSIKEGNITLRQVR
;
A
#
# COMPACT_ATOMS: atom_id res chain seq x y z
N MET A 1 5.76 -16.42 16.71
CA MET A 1 4.90 -15.24 16.81
C MET A 1 5.55 -14.21 17.72
N LEU A 2 5.37 -12.93 17.44
CA LEU A 2 5.74 -11.84 18.37
C LEU A 2 4.50 -11.32 19.09
N TYR A 3 4.71 -10.66 20.23
CA TYR A 3 3.65 -10.16 21.09
C TYR A 3 3.86 -8.71 21.52
N GLY A 4 2.79 -8.04 21.96
CA GLY A 4 2.84 -6.70 22.54
C GLY A 4 3.39 -5.66 21.56
N ASP A 5 4.20 -4.73 22.05
CA ASP A 5 4.78 -3.67 21.20
C ASP A 5 5.78 -4.21 20.17
N ALA A 6 6.42 -5.36 20.43
CA ALA A 6 7.30 -5.99 19.44
C ALA A 6 6.50 -6.42 18.20
N ALA A 7 5.29 -6.96 18.38
CA ALA A 7 4.37 -7.28 17.28
C ALA A 7 4.02 -6.05 16.44
N VAL A 8 3.76 -4.91 17.10
CA VAL A 8 3.42 -3.67 16.40
C VAL A 8 4.61 -3.12 15.62
N ARG A 9 5.81 -3.09 16.23
CA ARG A 9 7.02 -2.60 15.56
C ARG A 9 7.38 -3.44 14.34
N GLU A 10 7.28 -4.76 14.44
CA GLU A 10 7.57 -5.67 13.32
C GLU A 10 6.67 -5.42 12.11
N SER A 11 5.39 -5.11 12.35
CA SER A 11 4.44 -4.80 11.27
C SER A 11 4.74 -3.49 10.52
N GLY A 12 5.62 -2.65 11.07
CA GLY A 12 5.90 -1.31 10.56
C GLY A 12 4.82 -0.27 10.88
N ILE A 13 3.85 -0.58 11.73
CA ILE A 13 2.87 0.38 12.24
C ILE A 13 3.50 1.20 13.39
N PRO A 14 3.44 2.54 13.39
CA PRO A 14 3.86 3.35 14.53
C PRO A 14 3.05 3.01 15.79
N LEU A 15 3.70 2.98 16.96
CA LEU A 15 3.06 2.59 18.23
C LEU A 15 1.83 3.44 18.56
N ALA A 16 1.86 4.74 18.26
CA ALA A 16 0.70 5.62 18.45
C ALA A 16 -0.52 5.14 17.64
N HIS A 17 -0.32 4.63 16.43
CA HIS A 17 -1.37 4.03 15.61
C HIS A 17 -1.76 2.64 16.12
N GLY A 18 -0.80 1.83 16.58
CA GLY A 18 -1.09 0.56 17.25
C GLY A 18 -2.01 0.72 18.47
N ASN A 19 -1.83 1.79 19.25
CA ASN A 19 -2.72 2.14 20.36
C ASN A 19 -4.13 2.47 19.89
N VAL A 20 -4.27 3.19 18.78
CA VAL A 20 -5.58 3.44 18.15
C VAL A 20 -6.24 2.13 17.74
N PHE A 21 -5.50 1.21 17.11
CA PHE A 21 -6.03 -0.12 16.78
C PHE A 21 -6.55 -0.86 18.01
N SER A 22 -5.76 -0.92 19.10
CA SER A 22 -6.19 -1.55 20.35
C SER A 22 -7.46 -0.91 20.93
N GLN A 23 -7.56 0.43 20.95
CA GLN A 23 -8.75 1.12 21.43
C GLN A 23 -9.99 0.81 20.58
N VAL A 24 -9.84 0.74 19.25
CA VAL A 24 -10.96 0.40 18.37
C VAL A 24 -11.34 -1.08 18.53
N ALA A 25 -10.38 -2.00 18.64
CA ALA A 25 -10.62 -3.42 18.87
C ALA A 25 -11.42 -3.64 20.16
N GLN A 26 -11.00 -2.99 21.26
CA GLN A 26 -11.72 -3.02 22.53
C GLN A 26 -13.15 -2.48 22.40
N ARG A 27 -13.33 -1.29 21.80
CA ARG A 27 -14.66 -0.66 21.65
C ARG A 27 -15.60 -1.43 20.73
N GLN A 28 -15.07 -2.19 19.78
CA GLN A 28 -15.87 -2.96 18.82
C GLN A 28 -16.00 -4.43 19.22
N ASN A 29 -15.36 -4.84 20.32
CA ASN A 29 -15.29 -6.21 20.83
C ASN A 29 -14.98 -7.22 19.72
N CYS A 30 -13.97 -6.90 18.91
CA CYS A 30 -13.50 -7.73 17.81
C CYS A 30 -11.97 -7.71 17.74
N VAL A 31 -11.37 -8.76 17.19
CA VAL A 31 -9.97 -8.74 16.81
C VAL A 31 -9.86 -7.98 15.49
N ILE A 32 -9.02 -6.96 15.44
CA ILE A 32 -8.72 -6.20 14.21
C ILE A 32 -7.32 -6.58 13.76
N ILE A 33 -7.18 -6.93 12.48
CA ILE A 33 -5.94 -7.45 11.94
C ILE A 33 -5.53 -6.57 10.76
N SER A 34 -4.28 -6.11 10.74
CA SER A 34 -3.69 -5.35 9.65
C SER A 34 -2.51 -6.11 9.08
N ARG A 35 -2.36 -6.08 7.76
CA ARG A 35 -1.11 -6.49 7.12
C ARG A 35 0.04 -5.58 7.57
N SER A 36 1.25 -6.11 7.48
CA SER A 36 2.47 -5.31 7.56
C SER A 36 2.49 -4.25 6.46
N VAL A 37 2.72 -3.00 6.85
CA VAL A 37 2.87 -1.88 5.90
C VAL A 37 4.30 -1.83 5.32
N GLY A 38 5.23 -2.48 6.02
CA GLY A 38 6.62 -2.66 5.61
C GLY A 38 7.53 -1.48 5.97
N LYS A 39 8.80 -1.79 6.21
CA LYS A 39 9.83 -0.85 6.71
C LYS A 39 10.00 0.44 5.89
N TYR A 40 9.69 0.40 4.59
CA TYR A 40 9.84 1.56 3.71
C TYR A 40 8.76 2.64 3.92
N ALA A 41 7.58 2.29 4.42
CA ALA A 41 6.46 3.20 4.58
C ALA A 41 6.32 3.76 6.01
N THR A 42 6.81 3.03 7.03
CA THR A 42 6.66 3.40 8.45
C THR A 42 7.01 4.85 8.75
N GLN A 43 8.21 5.29 8.38
CA GLN A 43 8.65 6.66 8.63
C GLN A 43 7.82 7.67 7.83
N LEU A 44 7.43 7.34 6.59
CA LEU A 44 6.64 8.23 5.74
C LEU A 44 5.24 8.46 6.34
N ILE A 45 4.65 7.43 6.94
CA ILE A 45 3.40 7.55 7.68
C ILE A 45 3.58 8.43 8.92
N SER A 46 4.67 8.23 9.68
CA SER A 46 5.00 9.09 10.84
C SER A 46 5.31 10.54 10.44
N GLU A 47 5.71 10.78 9.19
CA GLU A 47 5.94 12.10 8.61
C GLU A 47 4.69 12.71 7.95
N ASP A 48 3.50 12.12 8.16
CA ASP A 48 2.21 12.58 7.65
C ASP A 48 2.04 12.54 6.12
N TYR A 49 2.82 11.74 5.41
CA TYR A 49 2.55 11.52 3.98
C TYR A 49 1.20 10.82 3.80
N ALA A 50 0.45 11.25 2.78
CA ALA A 50 -0.76 10.57 2.36
C ALA A 50 -0.48 9.10 2.03
N THR A 51 -1.50 8.26 2.10
CA THR A 51 -1.37 6.84 1.79
C THR A 51 -2.23 6.46 0.58
N LYS A 52 -1.85 5.35 -0.07
CA LYS A 52 -2.41 4.89 -1.33
C LYS A 52 -3.87 4.47 -1.20
N GLY A 53 -4.77 5.23 -1.81
CA GLY A 53 -6.21 4.92 -1.85
C GLY A 53 -6.59 3.77 -2.78
N PHE A 54 -7.85 3.32 -2.69
CA PHE A 54 -8.38 2.16 -3.42
C PHE A 54 -8.17 2.20 -4.95
N HIS A 55 -8.22 3.38 -5.56
CA HIS A 55 -8.12 3.57 -7.02
C HIS A 55 -6.70 3.51 -7.57
N VAL A 56 -5.69 3.49 -6.69
CA VAL A 56 -4.29 3.51 -7.09
C VAL A 56 -3.74 2.10 -6.95
N LYS A 57 -3.64 1.40 -8.09
CA LYS A 57 -3.11 0.02 -8.13
C LYS A 57 -1.61 -0.05 -8.42
N ALA A 58 -0.98 1.11 -8.72
CA ALA A 58 0.45 1.22 -8.89
C ALA A 58 1.17 0.82 -7.59
N LYS A 59 2.26 0.05 -7.72
CA LYS A 59 3.01 -0.45 -6.59
C LYS A 59 4.02 0.59 -6.12
N SER A 60 4.22 0.68 -4.81
CA SER A 60 5.25 1.51 -4.21
C SER A 60 6.66 1.05 -4.61
N CYS A 61 7.61 1.96 -4.44
CA CYS A 61 9.04 1.75 -4.60
C CYS A 61 9.65 1.09 -3.36
N ASN A 62 10.70 0.29 -3.53
CA ASN A 62 11.48 -0.30 -2.42
C ASN A 62 12.99 -0.13 -2.60
N TRP A 63 13.44 0.86 -3.37
CA TRP A 63 14.85 1.10 -3.67
C TRP A 63 15.11 2.58 -3.94
N GLY A 64 16.38 2.99 -3.86
CA GLY A 64 16.78 4.38 -4.09
C GLY A 64 16.19 5.39 -3.09
N PRO A 65 16.41 6.69 -3.32
CA PRO A 65 15.96 7.76 -2.41
C PRO A 65 14.43 7.93 -2.34
N MET A 66 13.71 7.28 -3.26
CA MET A 66 12.26 7.32 -3.38
C MET A 66 11.56 6.08 -2.82
N ALA A 67 12.29 5.19 -2.14
CA ALA A 67 11.72 4.01 -1.51
C ALA A 67 10.57 4.37 -0.56
N GLY A 68 9.50 3.58 -0.60
CA GLY A 68 8.27 3.76 0.17
C GLY A 68 7.17 4.55 -0.55
N PHE A 69 7.49 5.29 -1.62
CA PHE A 69 6.52 6.11 -2.33
C PHE A 69 5.89 5.40 -3.54
N VAL A 70 4.70 5.85 -3.95
CA VAL A 70 4.05 5.47 -5.20
C VAL A 70 4.38 6.51 -6.27
N LEU A 71 5.10 6.11 -7.31
CA LEU A 71 5.71 7.05 -8.27
C LEU A 71 5.06 7.00 -9.65
N ALA A 72 5.18 8.12 -10.37
CA ALA A 72 4.67 8.27 -11.72
C ALA A 72 5.48 7.48 -12.75
N ASP A 73 6.81 7.49 -12.62
CA ASP A 73 7.70 6.72 -13.50
C ASP A 73 7.59 5.22 -13.14
N PRO A 74 7.07 4.36 -14.05
CA PRO A 74 6.82 2.96 -13.75
C PRO A 74 8.08 2.14 -13.41
N ARG A 75 9.26 2.62 -13.82
CA ARG A 75 10.55 2.00 -13.51
C ARG A 75 10.87 2.05 -12.02
N PHE A 76 10.30 3.02 -11.30
CA PHE A 76 10.53 3.21 -9.87
C PHE A 76 9.54 2.43 -9.00
N SER A 77 8.88 1.41 -9.53
CA SER A 77 8.14 0.45 -8.70
C SER A 77 9.07 -0.60 -8.10
N LYS A 78 8.57 -1.38 -7.13
CA LYS A 78 9.29 -2.56 -6.60
C LYS A 78 9.63 -3.63 -7.66
N LYS A 79 8.94 -3.62 -8.80
CA LYS A 79 9.20 -4.54 -9.93
C LYS A 79 10.30 -4.02 -10.88
N GLY A 80 10.80 -2.80 -10.67
CA GLY A 80 11.82 -2.20 -11.52
C GLY A 80 11.41 -2.16 -13.00
N ILE A 81 12.39 -2.30 -13.88
CA ILE A 81 12.21 -2.31 -15.34
C ILE A 81 11.27 -3.43 -15.80
N ALA A 82 11.34 -4.61 -15.19
CA ALA A 82 10.49 -5.76 -15.54
C ALA A 82 8.98 -5.47 -15.31
N GLY A 83 8.64 -4.53 -14.42
CA GLY A 83 7.27 -4.15 -14.14
C GLY A 83 6.70 -3.05 -15.06
N MET A 84 7.53 -2.39 -15.87
CA MET A 84 7.25 -1.09 -16.47
C MET A 84 5.90 -1.01 -17.19
N GLN A 85 5.57 -1.98 -18.04
CA GLN A 85 4.30 -1.97 -18.80
C GLN A 85 3.08 -2.10 -17.87
N SER A 86 3.10 -3.08 -16.96
CA SER A 86 1.98 -3.29 -16.01
C SER A 86 1.79 -2.10 -15.07
N GLN A 87 2.89 -1.50 -14.62
CA GLN A 87 2.88 -0.35 -13.73
C GLN A 87 2.46 0.92 -14.46
N GLY A 88 2.89 1.12 -15.71
CA GLY A 88 2.45 2.24 -16.55
C GLY A 88 0.95 2.25 -16.78
N LYS A 89 0.33 1.07 -16.97
CA LYS A 89 -1.14 0.95 -17.02
C LYS A 89 -1.81 1.32 -15.71
N ALA A 90 -1.27 0.86 -14.58
CA ALA A 90 -1.80 1.19 -13.26
C ALA A 90 -1.68 2.69 -12.94
N VAL A 91 -0.57 3.33 -13.31
CA VAL A 91 -0.37 4.79 -13.20
C VAL A 91 -1.38 5.54 -14.08
N SER A 92 -1.52 5.15 -15.35
CA SER A 92 -2.46 5.79 -16.28
C SER A 92 -3.90 5.67 -15.81
N LYS A 93 -4.29 4.49 -15.28
CA LYS A 93 -5.61 4.29 -14.67
C LYS A 93 -5.81 5.18 -13.45
N ALA A 94 -4.83 5.27 -12.55
CA ALA A 94 -4.91 6.17 -11.40
C ALA A 94 -5.11 7.63 -11.83
N ILE A 95 -4.38 8.10 -12.84
CA ILE A 95 -4.55 9.46 -13.40
C ILE A 95 -5.96 9.64 -13.96
N SER A 96 -6.50 8.65 -14.69
CA SER A 96 -7.87 8.70 -15.21
C SER A 96 -8.95 8.72 -14.11
N GLU A 97 -8.65 8.22 -12.91
CA GLU A 97 -9.52 8.29 -11.73
C GLU A 97 -9.36 9.62 -10.96
N GLY A 98 -8.42 10.50 -11.37
CA GLY A 98 -8.17 11.81 -10.77
C GLY A 98 -6.89 11.93 -9.95
N ALA A 99 -5.96 10.97 -10.04
CA ALA A 99 -4.65 11.10 -9.42
C ALA A 99 -3.86 12.21 -10.12
N THR A 100 -3.15 13.03 -9.34
CA THR A 100 -2.24 14.04 -9.88
C THR A 100 -0.79 13.66 -9.63
N LEU A 101 0.14 14.35 -10.31
CA LEU A 101 1.57 14.20 -10.05
C LEU A 101 2.05 15.33 -9.14
N LYS A 102 2.98 15.01 -8.24
CA LYS A 102 3.70 16.00 -7.44
C LYS A 102 5.20 15.76 -7.42
N PRO A 103 6.02 16.83 -7.40
CA PRO A 103 7.46 16.67 -7.21
C PRO A 103 7.75 16.05 -5.84
N LEU A 104 8.68 15.10 -5.82
CA LEU A 104 9.04 14.35 -4.63
C LEU A 104 10.06 15.12 -3.80
N TYR A 105 9.69 15.32 -2.54
CA TYR A 105 10.56 15.84 -1.50
C TYR A 105 10.68 14.81 -0.38
N ILE A 106 11.84 14.76 0.28
CA ILE A 106 12.06 13.97 1.50
C ILE A 106 12.69 14.85 2.58
N THR A 107 12.43 14.53 3.85
CA THR A 107 13.04 15.22 5.00
C THR A 107 14.50 14.83 5.16
N GLU A 108 15.25 15.60 5.97
CA GLU A 108 16.59 15.20 6.40
C GLU A 108 16.57 13.89 7.20
N ALA A 109 15.59 13.70 8.08
CA ALA A 109 15.41 12.47 8.83
C ALA A 109 15.20 11.26 7.90
N ARG A 110 14.44 11.43 6.82
CA ARG A 110 14.25 10.38 5.81
C ARG A 110 15.55 10.07 5.07
N ARG A 111 16.31 11.09 4.65
CA ARG A 111 17.62 10.91 4.01
C ARG A 111 18.54 10.07 4.88
N ILE A 112 18.69 10.43 6.16
CA ILE A 112 19.57 9.73 7.12
C ILE A 112 19.12 8.29 7.35
N ALA A 113 17.81 8.03 7.40
CA ALA A 113 17.28 6.70 7.67
C ALA A 113 17.40 5.73 6.47
N LEU A 114 17.39 6.24 5.24
CA LEU A 114 17.33 5.43 4.01
C LEU A 114 18.42 4.33 3.93
N PRO A 115 19.72 4.61 4.15
CA PRO A 115 20.76 3.58 4.08
C PRO A 115 20.47 2.35 4.96
N ALA A 116 20.00 2.56 6.18
CA ALA A 116 19.69 1.48 7.12
C ALA A 116 18.53 0.59 6.63
N LEU A 117 17.59 1.14 5.86
CA LEU A 117 16.46 0.37 5.32
C LEU A 117 16.88 -0.67 4.29
N PHE A 118 18.03 -0.49 3.63
CA PHE A 118 18.53 -1.41 2.59
C PHE A 118 19.51 -2.46 3.12
N VAL A 119 19.92 -2.38 4.40
CA VAL A 119 20.77 -3.39 5.02
C VAL A 119 20.07 -4.75 4.95
N GLY A 120 20.79 -5.76 4.45
CA GLY A 120 20.30 -7.12 4.27
C GLY A 120 19.47 -7.37 3.01
N ASP A 121 19.18 -6.35 2.18
CA ASP A 121 18.51 -6.55 0.88
C ASP A 121 19.56 -6.81 -0.21
N SER A 122 19.75 -8.08 -0.59
CA SER A 122 20.70 -8.47 -1.64
C SER A 122 20.29 -8.03 -3.05
N SER A 123 19.06 -7.54 -3.25
CA SER A 123 18.53 -7.14 -4.55
C SER A 123 18.72 -5.65 -4.86
N THR A 124 19.22 -4.87 -3.90
CA THR A 124 19.39 -3.42 -4.02
C THR A 124 20.72 -2.93 -3.47
N THR A 125 21.27 -1.88 -4.05
CA THR A 125 22.36 -1.12 -3.44
C THR A 125 21.94 0.32 -3.18
N TYR A 126 22.53 0.95 -2.16
CA TYR A 126 22.34 2.37 -1.87
C TYR A 126 23.65 2.96 -1.37
N VAL A 127 24.24 3.86 -2.15
CA VAL A 127 25.47 4.57 -1.80
C VAL A 127 25.21 6.06 -1.90
N GLU A 128 25.40 6.78 -0.80
CA GLU A 128 25.32 8.24 -0.74
C GLU A 128 26.73 8.84 -0.73
N HIS A 129 26.94 9.83 -1.60
CA HIS A 129 28.14 10.66 -1.63
C HIS A 129 27.80 12.09 -1.26
N TYR A 130 28.57 12.65 -0.33
CA TYR A 130 28.54 14.07 -0.03
C TYR A 130 29.08 14.87 -1.23
N VAL A 131 28.38 15.95 -1.60
CA VAL A 131 28.81 16.90 -2.63
C VAL A 131 28.99 18.29 -2.01
N SER A 132 27.98 18.77 -1.29
CA SER A 132 28.01 20.01 -0.51
C SER A 132 26.90 20.01 0.54
N ASP A 133 26.83 20.99 1.44
CA ASP A 133 25.71 21.13 2.40
C ASP A 133 24.32 21.19 1.76
N ASN A 134 24.25 21.51 0.47
CA ASN A 134 23.02 21.62 -0.29
C ASN A 134 22.82 20.49 -1.29
N GLU A 135 23.74 19.53 -1.39
CA GLU A 135 23.69 18.49 -2.42
C GLU A 135 24.25 17.13 -1.96
N ARG A 136 23.59 16.06 -2.36
CA ARG A 136 24.07 14.68 -2.23
C ARG A 136 23.90 13.97 -3.57
N ARG A 137 24.84 13.09 -3.91
CA ARG A 137 24.70 12.17 -5.04
C ARG A 137 24.41 10.78 -4.51
N ILE A 138 23.37 10.14 -5.02
CA ILE A 138 22.98 8.78 -4.65
C ILE A 138 23.21 7.88 -5.86
N ILE A 139 23.92 6.77 -5.66
CA ILE A 139 24.07 5.69 -6.65
C ILE A 139 23.35 4.48 -6.07
N THR A 140 22.39 3.94 -6.81
CA THR A 140 21.56 2.82 -6.37
C THR A 140 21.33 1.84 -7.51
N SER A 141 21.21 0.56 -7.21
CA SER A 141 20.85 -0.45 -8.19
C SER A 141 19.61 -1.23 -7.78
N LYS A 142 18.87 -1.73 -8.77
CA LYS A 142 17.81 -2.72 -8.60
C LYS A 142 17.90 -3.73 -9.74
N ASN A 143 18.06 -5.00 -9.41
CA ASN A 143 18.13 -6.10 -10.39
C ASN A 143 19.15 -5.82 -11.53
N GLY A 144 20.33 -5.29 -11.18
CA GLY A 144 21.40 -4.96 -12.13
C GLY A 144 21.26 -3.62 -12.86
N ALA A 145 20.11 -2.95 -12.81
CA ALA A 145 19.96 -1.60 -13.34
C ALA A 145 20.49 -0.57 -12.34
N ILE A 146 21.54 0.17 -12.72
CA ILE A 146 22.14 1.22 -11.90
C ILE A 146 21.53 2.56 -12.30
N LEU A 147 21.01 3.29 -11.31
CA LEU A 147 20.49 4.64 -11.45
C LEU A 147 21.20 5.60 -10.51
N GLU A 148 21.34 6.83 -10.97
CA GLU A 148 21.88 7.91 -10.15
C GLU A 148 20.82 8.95 -9.86
N PHE A 149 20.89 9.52 -8.67
CA PHE A 149 20.04 10.58 -8.20
C PHE A 149 20.87 11.69 -7.58
N VAL A 150 20.30 12.88 -7.57
CA VAL A 150 20.83 14.03 -6.83
C VAL A 150 19.77 14.50 -5.87
N LEU A 151 20.10 14.58 -4.59
CA LEU A 151 19.27 15.25 -3.61
C LEU A 151 19.67 16.72 -3.55
N LYS A 152 18.75 17.63 -3.88
CA LYS A 152 19.00 19.07 -3.85
C LYS A 152 18.23 19.72 -2.71
N ARG A 153 18.93 20.34 -1.77
CA ARG A 153 18.31 20.98 -0.61
C ARG A 153 17.46 22.18 -1.04
N GLN A 154 16.25 22.29 -0.49
CA GLN A 154 15.29 23.34 -0.77
C GLN A 154 14.90 24.09 0.49
N PHE A 155 14.68 25.39 0.33
CA PHE A 155 14.13 26.22 1.40
C PHE A 155 12.65 25.91 1.61
N PRO A 156 12.16 25.92 2.87
CA PRO A 156 10.79 25.52 3.20
C PRO A 156 9.72 26.31 2.42
N HIS A 157 9.90 27.63 2.29
CA HIS A 157 8.96 28.52 1.58
C HIS A 157 8.83 28.22 0.08
N ARG A 158 9.76 27.48 -0.52
CA ARG A 158 9.71 27.07 -1.93
C ARG A 158 8.97 25.75 -2.14
N VAL A 159 8.63 25.05 -1.06
CA VAL A 159 7.97 23.74 -1.12
C VAL A 159 6.58 23.86 -0.48
N PRO A 160 5.49 23.62 -1.22
CA PRO A 160 4.14 23.65 -0.66
C PRO A 160 4.01 22.72 0.57
N GLY A 161 3.63 23.29 1.71
CA GLY A 161 3.53 22.60 2.99
C GLY A 161 4.88 22.27 3.66
N GLY A 162 5.99 22.87 3.21
CA GLY A 162 7.31 22.73 3.83
C GLY A 162 7.40 23.38 5.21
N GLY A 163 6.55 24.36 5.52
CA GLY A 163 6.52 25.03 6.82
C GLY A 163 7.87 25.67 7.15
N THR A 164 8.51 25.20 8.22
CA THR A 164 9.87 25.60 8.63
C THR A 164 10.94 24.53 8.27
N THR A 165 10.53 23.40 7.71
CA THR A 165 11.39 22.24 7.46
C THR A 165 12.12 22.37 6.14
N ARG A 166 13.46 22.33 6.17
CA ARG A 166 14.27 22.19 4.96
C ARG A 166 14.09 20.78 4.38
N LEU A 167 13.90 20.69 3.07
CA LEU A 167 13.58 19.45 2.37
C LEU A 167 14.61 19.15 1.29
N TRP A 168 14.69 17.90 0.87
CA TRP A 168 15.50 17.47 -0.27
C TRP A 168 14.59 17.17 -1.45
N ALA A 169 14.74 17.94 -2.54
CA ALA A 169 14.17 17.57 -3.82
C ALA A 169 14.92 16.34 -4.35
N VAL A 170 14.18 15.32 -4.76
CA VAL A 170 14.76 14.09 -5.32
C VAL A 170 14.84 14.23 -6.83
N CYS A 171 16.04 14.37 -7.38
CA CYS A 171 16.27 14.60 -8.81
C CYS A 171 16.91 13.38 -9.48
N TYR A 172 16.53 13.12 -10.72
CA TYR A 172 17.04 11.98 -11.48
C TYR A 172 18.24 12.37 -12.34
N ARG A 173 19.30 11.58 -12.29
CA ARG A 173 20.47 11.70 -13.16
C ARG A 173 20.64 10.40 -13.94
N TYR A 174 20.14 10.37 -15.17
CA TYR A 174 20.37 9.20 -16.01
C TYR A 174 20.54 9.60 -17.46
N ARG A 175 21.73 9.27 -17.98
CA ARG A 175 22.19 9.71 -19.30
C ARG A 175 21.56 8.94 -20.45
N ARG A 176 21.02 7.72 -20.22
CA ARG A 176 20.58 6.82 -21.30
C ARG A 176 19.06 6.81 -21.55
N GLN A 177 18.24 7.17 -20.56
CA GLN A 177 16.77 7.08 -20.67
C GLN A 177 16.05 8.00 -19.67
N LEU A 178 15.59 9.14 -20.16
CA LEU A 178 14.73 10.04 -19.40
C LEU A 178 13.35 9.40 -19.15
N PRO A 179 12.60 9.86 -18.12
CA PRO A 179 11.19 9.52 -18.01
C PRO A 179 10.43 9.93 -19.27
N GLU A 180 9.38 9.17 -19.59
CA GLU A 180 8.38 9.60 -20.59
C GLU A 180 7.91 11.02 -20.26
N GLU A 181 7.63 11.81 -21.29
CA GLU A 181 7.37 13.25 -21.16
C GLU A 181 6.28 13.58 -20.13
N LYS A 182 5.18 12.82 -20.14
CA LYS A 182 4.06 12.93 -19.18
C LYS A 182 4.43 12.70 -17.71
N TYR A 183 5.60 12.10 -17.42
CA TYR A 183 6.08 11.85 -16.06
C TYR A 183 7.24 12.76 -15.66
N ARG A 184 7.71 13.65 -16.54
CA ARG A 184 8.82 14.56 -16.24
C ARG A 184 8.38 15.62 -15.25
N GLY A 185 9.09 15.71 -14.13
CA GLY A 185 8.88 16.75 -13.13
C GLY A 185 9.48 18.11 -13.51
N PRO A 186 9.42 19.10 -12.62
CA PRO A 186 10.15 20.35 -12.80
C PRO A 186 11.66 20.10 -12.84
N ARG A 187 12.39 20.94 -13.58
CA ARG A 187 13.85 20.91 -13.61
C ARG A 187 14.44 21.61 -12.39
N MET A 188 15.55 21.07 -11.89
CA MET A 188 16.33 21.61 -10.79
C MET A 188 17.78 21.75 -11.24
N THR A 189 18.36 22.93 -11.02
CA THR A 189 19.78 23.16 -11.26
C THR A 189 20.60 22.56 -10.13
N THR A 190 21.52 21.67 -10.49
CA THR A 190 22.44 20.98 -9.57
C THR A 190 23.87 21.09 -10.09
N SER A 191 24.87 20.61 -9.34
CA SER A 191 26.25 20.56 -9.86
C SER A 191 26.42 19.59 -11.02
N GLU A 192 25.40 18.76 -11.28
CA GLU A 192 25.36 17.74 -12.33
C GLU A 192 24.49 18.17 -13.53
N GLY A 193 24.13 19.45 -13.60
CA GLY A 193 23.31 20.04 -14.65
C GLY A 193 21.86 20.28 -14.24
N ASN A 194 20.99 20.47 -15.23
CA ASN A 194 19.55 20.67 -15.02
C ASN A 194 18.82 19.32 -15.04
N LEU A 195 18.47 18.81 -13.87
CA LEU A 195 17.89 17.48 -13.68
C LEU A 195 16.37 17.55 -13.42
N TYR A 196 15.62 16.54 -13.87
CA TYR A 196 14.19 16.45 -13.56
C TYR A 196 13.97 15.93 -12.15
N GLN A 197 13.05 16.53 -11.40
CA GLN A 197 12.56 15.95 -10.15
C GLN A 197 11.77 14.66 -10.41
N VAL A 198 11.92 13.70 -9.51
CA VAL A 198 11.09 12.51 -9.42
C VAL A 198 9.66 12.95 -9.08
N MET A 199 8.68 12.38 -9.78
CA MET A 199 7.26 12.67 -9.56
C MET A 199 6.57 11.52 -8.84
N GLY A 200 5.88 11.85 -7.75
CA GLY A 200 5.01 10.96 -7.00
C GLY A 200 3.54 11.10 -7.41
N LEU A 201 2.75 10.05 -7.21
CA LEU A 201 1.30 10.09 -7.40
C LEU A 201 0.59 10.62 -6.14
N THR A 202 -0.52 11.33 -6.32
CA THR A 202 -1.48 11.67 -5.25
C THR A 202 -2.71 10.76 -5.30
N ASP A 203 -3.39 10.59 -4.16
CA ASP A 203 -4.64 9.82 -4.11
C ASP A 203 -5.75 10.64 -4.78
N PRO A 204 -6.48 10.12 -5.80
CA PRO A 204 -7.60 10.82 -6.38
C PRO A 204 -8.61 11.32 -5.34
N ARG A 205 -8.84 10.54 -4.28
CA ARG A 205 -9.82 10.86 -3.21
C ARG A 205 -9.16 11.27 -1.88
N GLY A 206 -7.88 11.62 -1.93
CA GLY A 206 -7.10 11.97 -0.75
C GLY A 206 -7.57 13.29 -0.13
N HIS A 207 -7.15 13.52 1.12
CA HIS A 207 -7.46 14.75 1.85
C HIS A 207 -6.95 15.99 1.12
N THR A 208 -7.86 16.91 0.77
CA THR A 208 -7.58 18.06 -0.12
C THR A 208 -6.40 18.90 0.36
N ALA A 209 -6.35 19.25 1.66
CA ALA A 209 -5.27 20.09 2.17
C ALA A 209 -3.90 19.39 2.06
N THR A 210 -3.80 18.11 2.44
CA THR A 210 -2.57 17.32 2.31
C THR A 210 -2.16 17.17 0.85
N LYS A 211 -3.14 16.91 -0.04
CA LYS A 211 -2.95 16.86 -1.50
C LYS A 211 -2.47 18.16 -2.10
N MET A 212 -2.48 19.30 -1.41
CA MET A 212 -1.87 20.53 -1.91
C MET A 212 -0.39 20.66 -1.53
N THR A 213 0.06 19.92 -0.52
CA THR A 213 1.45 19.93 -0.01
C THR A 213 2.34 18.87 -0.66
N TYR A 214 3.63 18.87 -0.35
CA TYR A 214 4.56 17.78 -0.73
C TYR A 214 4.17 16.42 -0.12
N ARG A 215 3.51 16.43 1.04
CA ARG A 215 2.99 15.23 1.71
C ARG A 215 1.82 14.58 0.98
N GLY A 216 1.31 15.21 -0.07
CA GLY A 216 0.29 14.62 -0.94
C GLY A 216 0.79 13.42 -1.76
N VAL A 217 2.11 13.23 -1.89
CA VAL A 217 2.67 12.03 -2.53
C VAL A 217 2.40 10.81 -1.65
N MET A 218 1.83 9.76 -2.25
CA MET A 218 1.37 8.61 -1.48
C MET A 218 2.50 7.65 -1.07
N THR A 219 2.35 7.08 0.13
CA THR A 219 3.06 5.87 0.60
C THR A 219 2.09 4.69 0.81
N GLY A 220 2.58 3.59 1.39
CA GLY A 220 1.76 2.43 1.73
C GLY A 220 0.67 2.75 2.75
N ASP A 221 -0.47 2.07 2.62
CA ASP A 221 -1.65 2.18 3.47
C ASP A 221 -1.76 1.02 4.46
N TYR A 222 -2.74 1.09 5.38
CA TYR A 222 -3.06 -0.04 6.25
C TYR A 222 -4.13 -0.89 5.59
N ASP A 223 -3.66 -1.91 4.87
CA ASP A 223 -4.50 -2.98 4.35
C ASP A 223 -4.98 -3.84 5.53
N LEU A 224 -6.28 -3.76 5.85
CA LEU A 224 -6.86 -4.68 6.83
C LEU A 224 -6.75 -6.10 6.31
N TRP A 225 -6.24 -7.00 7.16
CA TRP A 225 -6.21 -8.42 6.86
C TRP A 225 -7.55 -9.06 7.21
N GLY A 226 -8.15 -8.67 8.34
CA GLY A 226 -9.44 -9.20 8.78
C GLY A 226 -10.01 -8.49 10.01
N CYS A 227 -11.28 -8.76 10.30
CA CYS A 227 -11.98 -8.31 11.49
C CYS A 227 -12.80 -9.48 12.06
N PHE A 228 -12.43 -9.98 13.24
CA PHE A 228 -13.08 -11.15 13.84
C PHE A 228 -13.92 -10.75 15.06
N PRO A 229 -15.26 -10.65 14.92
CA PRO A 229 -16.12 -10.38 16.06
C PRO A 229 -16.17 -11.57 17.01
N ARG A 230 -16.63 -11.36 18.25
CA ARG A 230 -17.06 -12.47 19.12
C ARG A 230 -18.09 -13.32 18.38
N GLN A 231 -18.05 -14.63 18.61
CA GLN A 231 -18.97 -15.58 17.98
C GLN A 231 -20.45 -15.23 18.28
N SER A 232 -20.74 -14.74 19.48
CA SER A 232 -22.07 -14.27 19.89
C SER A 232 -22.50 -12.96 19.22
N LEU A 233 -21.57 -12.20 18.64
CA LEU A 233 -21.83 -10.93 17.96
C LEU A 233 -21.74 -11.04 16.44
N TYR A 234 -21.40 -12.23 15.91
CA TYR A 234 -21.29 -12.45 14.49
C TYR A 234 -22.68 -12.47 13.85
N ASP A 235 -22.88 -11.59 12.87
CA ASP A 235 -24.17 -11.40 12.23
C ASP A 235 -24.02 -11.37 10.70
N PRO A 236 -24.07 -12.55 10.04
CA PRO A 236 -23.84 -12.66 8.59
C PRO A 236 -24.96 -12.04 7.73
N GLN A 237 -26.11 -11.69 8.33
CA GLN A 237 -27.23 -11.08 7.62
C GLN A 237 -27.36 -9.58 7.89
N GLY A 238 -26.77 -9.08 8.98
CA GLY A 238 -26.65 -7.66 9.29
C GLY A 238 -25.21 -7.17 9.30
N GLN A 239 -24.60 -6.99 10.47
CA GLN A 239 -23.34 -6.22 10.61
C GLN A 239 -22.16 -6.79 9.81
N ASP A 240 -22.10 -8.11 9.66
CA ASP A 240 -21.02 -8.82 8.97
C ASP A 240 -21.40 -9.22 7.53
N LYS A 241 -22.61 -8.85 7.07
CA LYS A 241 -23.04 -9.08 5.69
C LYS A 241 -22.17 -8.31 4.71
N ARG A 242 -21.62 -9.04 3.74
CA ARG A 242 -20.84 -8.50 2.60
C ARG A 242 -21.76 -7.96 1.51
N MET A 243 -21.26 -7.00 0.74
CA MET A 243 -21.98 -6.47 -0.42
C MET A 243 -22.05 -7.53 -1.54
N VAL A 244 -20.96 -8.25 -1.76
CA VAL A 244 -20.95 -9.45 -2.60
C VAL A 244 -21.44 -10.60 -1.72
N GLY A 245 -22.69 -11.02 -1.94
CA GLY A 245 -23.34 -12.06 -1.13
C GLY A 245 -22.55 -13.38 -1.15
N ASN A 246 -22.45 -14.03 0.00
CA ASN A 246 -21.75 -15.31 0.18
C ASN A 246 -20.26 -15.33 -0.21
N SER A 247 -19.62 -14.19 -0.46
CA SER A 247 -18.22 -14.13 -0.93
C SER A 247 -17.18 -14.70 0.04
N ASN A 248 -17.54 -14.92 1.30
CA ASN A 248 -16.70 -15.63 2.27
C ASN A 248 -16.86 -17.15 2.20
N ASN A 249 -17.97 -17.66 1.66
CA ASN A 249 -18.31 -19.08 1.60
C ASN A 249 -18.43 -19.61 0.16
N GLN A 250 -18.14 -18.79 -0.85
CA GLN A 250 -18.18 -19.14 -2.26
C GLN A 250 -17.12 -18.37 -3.05
N LEU A 251 -16.55 -19.01 -4.07
CA LEU A 251 -15.59 -18.39 -4.97
C LEU A 251 -16.32 -17.63 -6.09
N PHE A 252 -15.90 -16.39 -6.35
CA PHE A 252 -16.37 -15.59 -7.47
C PHE A 252 -15.20 -14.95 -8.24
N ASN A 253 -15.48 -14.55 -9.48
CA ASN A 253 -14.54 -13.83 -10.35
C ASN A 253 -14.58 -12.30 -10.11
N PHE A 254 -13.69 -11.55 -10.78
CA PHE A 254 -13.63 -10.08 -10.66
C PHE A 254 -14.94 -9.42 -11.08
N ASN A 255 -15.56 -9.85 -12.18
CA ASN A 255 -16.78 -9.23 -12.70
C ASN A 255 -17.93 -9.23 -11.67
N THR A 256 -18.07 -10.32 -10.91
CA THR A 256 -19.10 -10.41 -9.87
C THR A 256 -18.84 -9.42 -8.74
N PHE A 257 -17.58 -9.29 -8.31
CA PHE A 257 -17.19 -8.31 -7.31
C PHE A 257 -17.39 -6.88 -7.83
N GLU A 258 -16.90 -6.56 -9.02
CA GLU A 258 -17.02 -5.22 -9.62
C GLU A 258 -18.47 -4.78 -9.79
N ALA A 259 -19.40 -5.71 -10.04
CA ALA A 259 -20.82 -5.42 -10.20
C ALA A 259 -21.55 -5.12 -8.88
N GLN A 260 -21.08 -5.65 -7.75
CA GLN A 260 -21.81 -5.63 -6.48
C GLN A 260 -21.09 -4.88 -5.35
N GLU A 261 -19.77 -4.73 -5.42
CA GLU A 261 -18.99 -4.10 -4.36
C GLU A 261 -19.07 -2.57 -4.37
N HIS A 262 -18.66 -1.94 -3.27
CA HIS A 262 -18.61 -0.49 -3.23
C HIS A 262 -17.48 0.03 -4.13
N ARG A 263 -17.83 0.85 -5.13
CA ARG A 263 -16.89 1.42 -6.12
C ARG A 263 -15.60 2.01 -5.54
N HIS A 264 -15.62 2.51 -4.31
CA HIS A 264 -14.47 3.19 -3.69
C HIS A 264 -13.90 2.50 -2.46
N LEU A 265 -14.55 1.43 -1.97
CA LEU A 265 -14.19 0.80 -0.69
C LEU A 265 -14.07 -0.72 -0.81
N GLY A 266 -14.44 -1.31 -1.95
CA GLY A 266 -14.49 -2.75 -2.15
C GLY A 266 -15.65 -3.41 -1.39
N ASN A 267 -15.54 -4.72 -1.19
CA ASN A 267 -16.58 -5.56 -0.58
C ASN A 267 -16.68 -5.45 0.95
N MET A 268 -17.08 -4.27 1.42
CA MET A 268 -17.21 -3.94 2.84
C MET A 268 -18.45 -4.53 3.50
N SER A 269 -18.32 -5.00 4.74
CA SER A 269 -19.45 -5.16 5.66
C SER A 269 -19.73 -3.88 6.44
N GLN A 270 -20.87 -3.80 7.14
CA GLN A 270 -21.18 -2.65 7.99
C GLN A 270 -20.20 -2.53 9.16
N ARG A 271 -19.80 -3.64 9.78
CA ARG A 271 -18.79 -3.66 10.84
C ARG A 271 -17.45 -3.10 10.35
N LEU A 272 -17.01 -3.48 9.15
CA LEU A 272 -15.76 -2.96 8.58
C LEU A 272 -15.83 -1.47 8.25
N LYS A 273 -16.99 -0.96 7.81
CA LYS A 273 -17.19 0.49 7.64
C LYS A 273 -17.00 1.22 8.96
N GLU A 274 -17.55 0.69 10.05
CA GLU A 274 -17.45 1.28 11.38
C GLU A 274 -16.02 1.23 11.93
N VAL A 275 -15.36 0.06 11.84
CA VAL A 275 -13.95 -0.11 12.21
C VAL A 275 -13.07 0.86 11.43
N ARG A 276 -13.22 0.93 10.11
CA ARG A 276 -12.48 1.87 9.25
C ARG A 276 -12.73 3.32 9.66
N HIS A 277 -13.98 3.70 9.93
CA HIS A 277 -14.32 5.06 10.35
C HIS A 277 -13.61 5.42 11.66
N ARG A 278 -13.71 4.55 12.67
CA ARG A 278 -13.10 4.75 13.99
C ARG A 278 -11.58 4.78 13.94
N LEU A 279 -10.96 3.88 13.18
CA LEU A 279 -9.51 3.85 13.00
C LEU A 279 -9.02 5.16 12.39
N ASN A 280 -9.57 5.57 11.24
CA ASN A 280 -9.16 6.82 10.60
C ASN A 280 -9.42 8.05 11.46
N LYS A 281 -10.52 8.10 12.21
CA LYS A 281 -10.77 9.16 13.19
C LYS A 281 -9.72 9.15 14.30
N GLY A 282 -9.42 7.99 14.86
CA GLY A 282 -8.43 7.81 15.91
C GLY A 282 -7.02 8.19 15.48
N PHE A 283 -6.59 7.83 14.27
CA PHE A 283 -5.27 8.23 13.76
C PHE A 283 -5.15 9.76 13.65
N ARG A 284 -6.20 10.44 13.17
CA ARG A 284 -6.23 11.91 13.15
C ARG A 284 -6.16 12.50 14.56
N THR A 285 -6.91 11.95 15.52
CA THR A 285 -6.81 12.38 16.92
C THR A 285 -5.41 12.14 17.51
N ALA A 286 -4.73 11.08 17.08
CA ALA A 286 -3.35 10.78 17.47
C ALA A 286 -2.30 11.65 16.76
N GLY A 287 -2.72 12.58 15.90
CA GLY A 287 -1.84 13.56 15.26
C GLY A 287 -1.55 13.34 13.78
N TYR A 288 -2.05 12.25 13.17
CA TYR A 288 -1.79 12.00 11.75
C TYR A 288 -2.54 12.98 10.83
N GLN A 289 -1.80 13.66 9.95
CA GLN A 289 -2.31 14.70 9.07
C GLN A 289 -2.38 14.29 7.59
N GLY A 290 -1.98 13.06 7.24
CA GLY A 290 -1.97 12.59 5.86
C GLY A 290 -3.35 12.22 5.28
N GLY A 291 -4.42 12.33 6.08
CA GLY A 291 -5.79 12.01 5.68
C GLY A 291 -6.30 10.68 6.24
N ASN A 292 -6.86 9.82 5.38
CA ASN A 292 -7.19 8.44 5.76
C ASN A 292 -5.97 7.52 5.52
N ILE A 293 -5.85 6.47 6.33
CA ILE A 293 -4.83 5.41 6.21
C ILE A 293 -5.45 4.07 5.87
N VAL A 294 -6.63 3.76 6.42
CA VAL A 294 -7.38 2.55 6.05
C VAL A 294 -8.39 2.94 4.97
N HIS A 295 -8.16 2.48 3.75
CA HIS A 295 -8.93 2.97 2.60
C HIS A 295 -10.09 2.07 2.21
N HIS A 296 -9.95 0.75 2.31
CA HIS A 296 -10.90 -0.21 1.74
C HIS A 296 -11.16 -1.41 2.65
N SER A 297 -11.89 -2.39 2.12
CA SER A 297 -12.18 -3.68 2.76
C SER A 297 -10.92 -4.45 3.13
N ASP A 298 -11.13 -5.44 4.00
CA ASP A 298 -10.14 -6.44 4.41
C ASP A 298 -9.88 -7.51 3.33
N GLU A 299 -8.85 -8.34 3.55
CA GLU A 299 -8.48 -9.44 2.64
C GLU A 299 -9.58 -10.48 2.48
N ALA A 300 -10.40 -10.73 3.51
CA ALA A 300 -11.54 -11.65 3.42
C ALA A 300 -12.59 -11.18 2.40
N GLY A 301 -12.64 -9.89 2.07
CA GLY A 301 -13.49 -9.30 1.04
C GLY A 301 -12.82 -9.17 -0.33
N ARG A 302 -11.67 -9.81 -0.60
CA ARG A 302 -10.97 -9.69 -1.88
C ARG A 302 -11.21 -10.91 -2.80
N PRO A 303 -11.50 -10.70 -4.10
CA PRO A 303 -11.59 -11.82 -5.05
C PRO A 303 -10.21 -12.39 -5.39
N MET A 304 -10.15 -13.71 -5.59
CA MET A 304 -9.03 -14.43 -6.20
C MET A 304 -7.67 -14.19 -5.52
N VAL A 305 -7.66 -14.21 -4.19
CA VAL A 305 -6.43 -14.15 -3.38
C VAL A 305 -6.07 -15.57 -2.95
N ASP A 306 -5.33 -16.28 -3.80
CA ASP A 306 -4.91 -17.68 -3.60
C ASP A 306 -3.66 -17.82 -2.72
N ASN A 307 -2.97 -16.71 -2.43
CA ASN A 307 -1.86 -16.66 -1.49
C ASN A 307 -2.32 -16.17 -0.11
N ILE A 308 -1.94 -16.88 0.95
CA ILE A 308 -2.17 -16.42 2.32
C ILE A 308 -1.13 -15.35 2.64
N GLU A 309 -1.58 -14.17 3.05
CA GLU A 309 -0.71 -13.10 3.56
C GLU A 309 -0.39 -13.42 5.03
N VAL A 310 0.87 -13.76 5.30
CA VAL A 310 1.32 -14.27 6.60
C VAL A 310 2.14 -13.26 7.39
N GLU A 311 2.27 -12.01 6.93
CA GLU A 311 2.93 -10.91 7.64
C GLU A 311 1.86 -9.92 8.12
N ALA A 312 1.33 -10.14 9.32
CA ALA A 312 0.23 -9.34 9.84
C ALA A 312 0.21 -9.26 11.37
N VAL A 313 -0.31 -8.14 11.86
CA VAL A 313 -0.49 -7.85 13.28
C VAL A 313 -1.98 -7.82 13.64
N ALA A 314 -2.33 -8.54 14.69
CA ALA A 314 -3.66 -8.62 15.28
C ALA A 314 -3.72 -7.85 16.59
N PHE A 315 -4.82 -7.12 16.79
CA PHE A 315 -5.12 -6.35 18.00
C PHE A 315 -6.39 -6.92 18.62
N PHE A 316 -6.27 -7.49 19.81
CA PHE A 316 -7.37 -8.12 20.54
C PHE A 316 -8.14 -7.09 21.38
N PRO A 317 -9.44 -7.32 21.65
CA PRO A 317 -10.23 -6.43 22.49
C PRO A 317 -9.78 -6.42 23.96
N SER A 318 -9.11 -7.47 24.43
CA SER A 318 -8.49 -7.58 25.75
C SER A 318 -7.17 -6.79 25.87
N GLY A 319 -6.63 -6.28 24.76
CA GLY A 319 -5.43 -5.45 24.72
C GLY A 319 -4.18 -6.16 24.21
N GLU A 320 -4.19 -7.49 24.10
CA GLU A 320 -3.11 -8.27 23.52
C GLU A 320 -2.90 -7.90 22.05
N LYS A 321 -1.65 -8.02 21.61
CA LYS A 321 -1.20 -7.74 20.26
C LYS A 321 -0.33 -8.90 19.83
N MET A 322 -0.54 -9.40 18.62
CA MET A 322 0.14 -10.59 18.12
C MET A 322 0.56 -10.37 16.69
N TYR A 323 1.76 -10.80 16.34
CA TYR A 323 2.27 -10.80 14.98
C TYR A 323 2.57 -12.22 14.54
N PHE A 324 2.00 -12.62 13.41
CA PHE A 324 2.37 -13.84 12.70
C PHE A 324 3.13 -13.47 11.44
N ALA A 325 4.14 -14.28 11.11
CA ALA A 325 5.08 -14.07 10.01
C ALA A 325 5.15 -15.26 9.02
N ASN A 326 4.48 -16.37 9.33
CA ASN A 326 4.53 -17.58 8.52
C ASN A 326 3.23 -18.40 8.63
N THR A 327 3.10 -19.42 7.78
CA THR A 327 1.89 -20.24 7.68
C THR A 327 1.58 -21.02 8.97
N GLN A 328 2.59 -21.48 9.71
CA GLN A 328 2.35 -22.20 10.97
C GLN A 328 1.76 -21.26 12.01
N GLU A 329 2.40 -20.10 12.20
CA GLU A 329 1.92 -19.08 13.13
C GLU A 329 0.53 -18.55 12.78
N TYR A 330 0.23 -18.42 11.48
CA TYR A 330 -1.12 -18.11 11.01
C TYR A 330 -2.15 -19.16 11.46
N LYS A 331 -1.84 -20.46 11.30
CA LYS A 331 -2.74 -21.54 11.73
C LYS A 331 -2.97 -21.50 13.24
N ASP A 332 -1.89 -21.39 14.01
CA ASP A 332 -1.93 -21.29 15.48
C ASP A 332 -2.79 -20.08 15.91
N PHE A 333 -2.63 -18.93 15.23
CA PHE A 333 -3.43 -17.73 15.46
C PHE A 333 -4.93 -17.95 15.20
N ILE A 334 -5.29 -18.63 14.11
CA ILE A 334 -6.69 -18.94 13.77
C ILE A 334 -7.31 -19.89 14.81
N GLU A 335 -6.59 -20.92 15.22
CA GLU A 335 -7.04 -21.87 16.24
C GLU A 335 -7.26 -21.17 17.59
N MET A 336 -6.31 -20.34 18.01
CA MET A 336 -6.43 -19.53 19.23
C MET A 336 -7.62 -18.57 19.17
N CYS A 337 -7.83 -17.86 18.06
CA CYS A 337 -8.99 -16.99 17.91
C CYS A 337 -10.32 -17.75 18.11
N ARG A 338 -10.43 -18.96 17.54
CA ARG A 338 -11.62 -19.80 17.69
C ARG A 338 -11.78 -20.29 19.12
N ALA A 339 -10.70 -20.74 19.76
CA ALA A 339 -10.70 -21.17 21.15
C ALA A 339 -11.11 -20.03 22.11
N MET A 340 -10.74 -18.79 21.80
CA MET A 340 -11.15 -17.59 22.54
C MET A 340 -12.58 -17.10 22.20
N GLY A 341 -13.32 -17.85 21.37
CA GLY A 341 -14.72 -17.54 21.03
C GLY A 341 -14.88 -16.41 20.02
N PHE A 342 -13.91 -16.20 19.12
CA PHE A 342 -14.05 -15.27 17.99
C PHE A 342 -14.44 -16.01 16.70
N LYS A 343 -15.30 -15.37 15.90
CA LYS A 343 -15.62 -15.85 14.56
C LYS A 343 -14.52 -15.44 13.58
N THR A 344 -13.76 -16.42 13.09
CA THR A 344 -12.76 -16.20 12.03
C THR A 344 -13.45 -16.03 10.67
N ILE A 345 -13.46 -14.82 10.13
CA ILE A 345 -14.02 -14.49 8.81
C ILE A 345 -12.89 -14.47 7.79
N LEU A 346 -12.73 -15.56 7.02
CA LEU A 346 -11.58 -15.75 6.13
C LEU A 346 -11.96 -15.52 4.67
N ASN A 347 -10.95 -15.28 3.83
CA ASN A 347 -11.15 -15.31 2.39
C ASN A 347 -11.59 -16.71 1.96
N ALA A 348 -12.60 -16.80 1.10
CA ALA A 348 -13.10 -18.06 0.54
C ALA A 348 -11.97 -18.92 -0.06
N TRP A 349 -11.00 -18.27 -0.72
CA TRP A 349 -9.81 -18.89 -1.29
C TRP A 349 -8.78 -19.36 -0.25
N TRP A 350 -9.05 -19.40 1.04
CA TRP A 350 -8.08 -19.93 2.02
C TRP A 350 -8.60 -21.14 2.79
N HIS A 351 -9.92 -21.38 2.79
CA HIS A 351 -10.53 -22.34 3.71
C HIS A 351 -11.65 -23.19 3.11
N LEU A 352 -12.18 -22.83 1.93
CA LEU A 352 -13.17 -23.65 1.24
C LEU A 352 -12.54 -24.79 0.45
N PHE A 353 -11.21 -24.86 0.43
CA PHE A 353 -10.52 -25.88 -0.36
C PHE A 353 -10.56 -27.25 0.31
N LYS A 354 -10.95 -28.24 -0.49
CA LYS A 354 -10.55 -29.63 -0.38
C LYS A 354 -10.06 -30.07 -1.77
N GLU A 355 -9.20 -31.08 -1.83
CA GLU A 355 -8.58 -31.60 -3.08
C GLU A 355 -9.61 -32.00 -4.17
N THR A 356 -10.89 -32.14 -3.80
CA THR A 356 -11.97 -32.59 -4.68
C THR A 356 -12.57 -31.50 -5.61
N ASP A 357 -12.20 -30.22 -5.50
CA ASP A 357 -12.82 -29.11 -6.28
C ASP A 357 -11.98 -28.58 -7.47
N GLN A 358 -11.00 -29.37 -7.94
CA GLN A 358 -10.02 -29.01 -8.98
C GLN A 358 -10.66 -28.50 -10.30
N ALA A 359 -11.80 -29.05 -10.71
CA ALA A 359 -12.46 -28.70 -11.99
C ALA A 359 -13.13 -27.31 -11.95
N HIS A 360 -13.78 -26.95 -10.83
CA HIS A 360 -14.37 -25.63 -10.64
C HIS A 360 -13.29 -24.55 -10.54
N MET A 361 -12.19 -24.87 -9.83
CA MET A 361 -10.97 -24.08 -9.78
C MET A 361 -10.38 -23.82 -11.17
N ASN A 362 -10.21 -24.85 -11.98
CA ASN A 362 -9.67 -24.70 -13.34
C ASN A 362 -10.54 -23.77 -14.19
N LYS A 363 -11.87 -23.77 -14.00
CA LYS A 363 -12.77 -22.83 -14.69
C LYS A 363 -12.60 -21.38 -14.21
N ILE A 364 -12.46 -21.14 -12.90
CA ILE A 364 -12.25 -19.79 -12.36
C ILE A 364 -10.84 -19.28 -12.70
N LEU A 365 -9.81 -20.13 -12.57
CA LEU A 365 -8.44 -19.82 -12.98
C LEU A 365 -8.32 -19.64 -14.48
N ALA A 366 -9.06 -20.39 -15.31
CA ALA A 366 -9.17 -20.13 -16.74
C ALA A 366 -9.80 -18.76 -17.01
N THR A 367 -10.80 -18.35 -16.23
CA THR A 367 -11.38 -16.99 -16.32
C THR A 367 -10.37 -15.93 -15.92
N ARG A 368 -9.56 -16.17 -14.88
CA ARG A 368 -8.43 -15.29 -14.49
C ARG A 368 -7.40 -15.20 -15.61
N ASN A 369 -6.99 -16.34 -16.17
CA ASN A 369 -6.01 -16.41 -17.25
C ASN A 369 -6.55 -15.79 -18.55
N ALA A 370 -7.85 -15.94 -18.84
CA ALA A 370 -8.52 -15.28 -19.95
C ALA A 370 -8.63 -13.77 -19.72
N HIS A 371 -8.92 -13.31 -18.50
CA HIS A 371 -8.92 -11.89 -18.16
C HIS A 371 -7.50 -11.30 -18.26
N ILE A 372 -6.49 -12.00 -17.74
CA ILE A 372 -5.08 -11.61 -17.88
C ILE A 372 -4.66 -11.64 -19.37
N GLY A 373 -5.08 -12.65 -20.12
CA GLY A 373 -4.84 -12.83 -21.54
C GLY A 373 -5.48 -11.73 -22.39
N MET A 374 -6.75 -11.41 -22.15
CA MET A 374 -7.45 -10.28 -22.78
C MET A 374 -6.77 -8.96 -22.43
N LEU A 375 -6.41 -8.75 -21.15
CA LEU A 375 -5.64 -7.59 -20.75
C LEU A 375 -4.32 -7.52 -21.51
N ASN A 376 -3.62 -8.65 -21.72
CA ASN A 376 -2.38 -8.83 -22.51
C ASN A 376 -2.58 -8.55 -24.00
N SER A 377 -3.62 -9.05 -24.65
CA SER A 377 -3.95 -8.74 -26.05
C SER A 377 -4.30 -7.25 -26.24
N ILE A 378 -4.95 -6.64 -25.25
CA ILE A 378 -5.12 -5.18 -25.17
C ILE A 378 -3.78 -4.47 -24.86
N LYS A 379 -2.80 -5.11 -24.20
CA LYS A 379 -1.43 -4.57 -24.03
C LYS A 379 -0.63 -4.57 -25.35
N GLU A 380 -0.93 -5.49 -26.26
CA GLU A 380 -0.25 -5.67 -27.55
C GLU A 380 -0.91 -4.88 -28.69
N GLY A 381 -2.05 -4.24 -28.45
CA GLY A 381 -2.77 -3.45 -29.47
C GLY A 381 -3.65 -4.29 -30.40
N ASN A 382 -3.82 -5.59 -30.10
CA ASN A 382 -4.55 -6.53 -30.96
C ASN A 382 -6.08 -6.36 -30.90
N ILE A 383 -6.61 -5.68 -29.87
CA ILE A 383 -8.06 -5.44 -29.69
C ILE A 383 -8.25 -4.05 -29.07
N THR A 384 -9.23 -3.28 -29.55
CA THR A 384 -9.55 -1.95 -28.98
C THR A 384 -10.65 -2.03 -27.91
N LEU A 385 -10.58 -1.16 -26.89
CA LEU A 385 -11.54 -1.10 -25.76
C LEU A 385 -13.01 -0.94 -26.18
N ARG A 386 -13.29 -0.47 -27.41
CA ARG A 386 -14.65 -0.35 -27.96
C ARG A 386 -15.28 -1.68 -28.39
N GLN A 387 -14.48 -2.73 -28.61
CA GLN A 387 -14.94 -4.05 -29.04
C GLN A 387 -15.27 -5.01 -27.89
N VAL A 388 -15.13 -4.55 -26.63
CA VAL A 388 -15.28 -5.37 -25.41
C VAL A 388 -16.40 -4.80 -24.50
N ARG A 389 -17.36 -4.08 -25.06
CA ARG A 389 -18.59 -3.69 -24.35
C ARG A 389 -19.72 -4.65 -24.65
#